data_AF-A0A7S3X8T7-F1
#
_entry.id   AF-A0A7S3X8T7-F1
#
_cell.length_a   1.000
_cell.length_b   1.000
_cell.length_c   1.000
_cell.angle_alpha   90.00
_cell.angle_beta   90.00
_cell.angle_gamma   90.00
#
_symmetry.space_group_name_H-M   'P 1'
#
loop_
_entity.id
_entity.type
_entity.pdbx_description
1 polymer ?
#
loop_
_entity_poly.entity_id
_entity_poly.type
_entity_poly.pdbx_seq_one_letter_code
_entity_poly.pdbx_strand_id
1 'polypeptide(L)'
;GVRQPEAIASQLLLSDGDEQRRNRSFLLNGDLKVAGFGLADHPQHGSVCVLVFTSLFATPIDHPVTVECQAEANEEFLQVVDAIPSDQARDIATDALVLGKKVKLAYVPGAIDITVTERDGSQRCSTLKWA
;
A
#
# COMPACT_ATOMS: atom_id res chain seq x y z
N GLY A 1 19.50 -19.32 -24.64
CA GLY A 1 19.28 -20.23 -23.50
C GLY A 1 18.72 -19.43 -22.36
N VAL A 2 17.54 -19.78 -21.87
CA VAL A 2 17.00 -19.23 -20.62
C VAL A 2 16.31 -20.40 -19.91
N ARG A 3 17.07 -21.11 -19.08
CA ARG A 3 16.61 -22.22 -18.22
C ARG A 3 16.81 -21.84 -16.76
N GLN A 4 16.32 -20.66 -16.37
CA GLN A 4 16.22 -20.30 -14.96
C GLN A 4 14.80 -20.70 -14.52
N PRO A 5 14.63 -21.60 -13.53
CA PRO A 5 13.32 -22.04 -13.04
C PRO A 5 12.33 -20.90 -12.74
N GLU A 6 12.85 -19.76 -12.33
CA GLU A 6 12.13 -18.52 -12.05
C GLU A 6 11.46 -17.93 -13.31
N ALA A 7 12.14 -18.02 -14.47
CA ALA A 7 11.60 -17.59 -15.77
C ALA A 7 10.48 -18.52 -16.28
N ILE A 8 10.48 -19.79 -15.86
CA ILE A 8 9.44 -20.77 -16.19
C ILE A 8 8.24 -20.59 -15.25
N ALA A 9 8.48 -20.40 -13.95
CA ALA A 9 7.44 -20.11 -12.96
C ALA A 9 6.67 -18.82 -13.29
N SER A 10 7.37 -17.75 -13.68
CA SER A 10 6.77 -16.49 -14.15
C SER A 10 6.03 -16.60 -15.49
N GLN A 11 6.36 -17.60 -16.32
CA GLN A 11 5.60 -17.87 -17.55
C GLN A 11 4.32 -18.67 -17.32
N LEU A 12 4.27 -19.52 -16.29
CA LEU A 12 3.20 -20.49 -16.05
C LEU A 12 2.09 -20.00 -15.10
N LEU A 13 2.34 -19.02 -14.23
CA LEU A 13 1.47 -18.78 -13.05
C LEU A 13 0.72 -17.45 -13.04
N LEU A 14 0.95 -16.57 -14.00
CA LEU A 14 0.49 -15.17 -13.92
C LEU A 14 -0.19 -14.77 -15.23
N SER A 15 -1.52 -14.93 -15.25
CA SER A 15 -2.37 -14.15 -16.16
C SER A 15 -2.68 -12.84 -15.44
N ASP A 16 -2.06 -11.76 -15.89
CA ASP A 16 -2.23 -10.40 -15.39
C ASP A 16 -3.31 -9.62 -16.16
N GLY A 17 -4.07 -10.32 -17.02
CA GLY A 17 -5.12 -9.73 -17.86
C GLY A 17 -4.60 -8.85 -19.01
N ASP A 18 -3.28 -8.70 -19.18
CA ASP A 18 -2.68 -7.96 -20.29
C ASP A 18 -2.17 -8.95 -21.36
N GLU A 19 -2.79 -8.95 -22.54
CA GLU A 19 -2.37 -9.78 -23.67
C GLU A 19 -0.90 -9.53 -24.05
N GLN A 20 -0.42 -8.30 -23.84
CA GLN A 20 0.96 -7.90 -24.09
C GLN A 20 1.90 -8.22 -22.92
N ARG A 21 1.37 -8.71 -21.80
CA ARG A 21 2.12 -9.15 -20.59
C ARG A 21 3.04 -8.08 -20.01
N ARG A 22 2.70 -6.79 -20.15
CA ARG A 22 3.56 -5.67 -19.72
C ARG A 22 3.59 -5.53 -18.20
N ASN A 23 2.62 -6.07 -17.48
CA ASN A 23 2.52 -5.94 -16.02
C ASN A 23 3.38 -6.98 -15.26
N ARG A 24 4.11 -7.84 -15.96
CA ARG A 24 4.97 -8.87 -15.34
C ARG A 24 6.19 -8.31 -14.62
N SER A 25 6.80 -7.25 -15.15
CA SER A 25 7.91 -6.57 -14.47
C SER A 25 7.42 -5.92 -13.17
N PHE A 26 6.18 -5.44 -13.16
CA PHE A 26 5.53 -4.89 -11.98
C PHE A 26 5.35 -5.95 -10.88
N LEU A 27 4.98 -7.20 -11.23
CA LEU A 27 4.90 -8.32 -10.27
C LEU A 27 6.23 -8.67 -9.58
N LEU A 28 7.36 -8.30 -10.20
CA LEU A 28 8.69 -8.52 -9.64
C LEU A 28 9.24 -7.26 -8.95
N ASN A 29 8.43 -6.20 -8.83
CA ASN A 29 8.82 -5.00 -8.11
C ASN A 29 8.87 -5.29 -6.60
N GLY A 30 10.04 -5.11 -5.99
CA GLY A 30 10.24 -5.30 -4.54
C GLY A 30 9.48 -4.30 -3.67
N ASP A 31 8.96 -3.21 -4.26
CA ASP A 31 8.11 -2.23 -3.58
C ASP A 31 6.67 -2.72 -3.40
N LEU A 32 6.26 -3.79 -4.10
CA LEU A 32 4.95 -4.40 -3.90
C LEU A 32 4.90 -5.15 -2.58
N LYS A 33 4.16 -4.59 -1.61
CA LYS A 33 3.99 -5.20 -0.28
C LYS A 33 2.81 -6.16 -0.18
N VAL A 34 1.80 -6.02 -1.05
CA VAL A 34 0.56 -6.80 -1.01
C VAL A 34 0.14 -7.20 -2.41
N ALA A 35 -0.31 -8.45 -2.58
CA ALA A 35 -0.92 -8.95 -3.80
C ALA A 35 -2.21 -9.72 -3.46
N GLY A 36 -3.30 -9.41 -4.17
CA GLY A 36 -4.53 -10.20 -4.14
C GLY A 36 -4.47 -11.30 -5.19
N PHE A 37 -4.93 -12.50 -4.82
CA PHE A 37 -5.05 -13.62 -5.75
C PHE A 37 -6.41 -14.30 -5.62
N GLY A 38 -6.94 -14.78 -6.74
CA GLY A 38 -8.13 -15.62 -6.80
C GLY A 38 -7.77 -17.01 -7.32
N LEU A 39 -8.26 -18.06 -6.67
CA LEU A 39 -8.10 -19.45 -7.10
C LEU A 39 -9.46 -20.03 -7.49
N ALA A 40 -9.48 -20.81 -8.58
CA ALA A 40 -10.63 -21.61 -8.97
C ALA A 40 -10.18 -22.95 -9.54
N ASP A 41 -10.96 -24.01 -9.33
CA ASP A 41 -10.69 -25.31 -9.93
C ASP A 41 -11.11 -25.32 -11.40
N HIS A 42 -10.25 -25.86 -12.27
CA HIS A 42 -10.50 -25.99 -13.70
C HIS A 42 -10.57 -27.47 -14.11
N PRO A 43 -11.68 -27.94 -14.71
CA PRO A 43 -11.92 -29.36 -15.00
C PRO A 43 -10.81 -30.06 -15.80
N GLN A 44 -10.07 -29.33 -16.63
CA GLN A 44 -8.97 -29.87 -17.45
C GLN A 44 -7.57 -29.52 -16.95
N HIS A 45 -7.44 -28.54 -16.06
CA HIS A 45 -6.13 -27.96 -15.70
C HIS A 45 -5.84 -28.03 -14.19
N GLY A 46 -6.72 -28.66 -13.40
CA GLY A 46 -6.59 -28.75 -11.95
C GLY A 46 -7.08 -27.46 -11.30
N SER A 47 -6.21 -26.47 -11.17
CA SER A 47 -6.55 -25.16 -10.59
C SER A 47 -5.96 -24.02 -11.42
N VAL A 48 -6.71 -22.93 -11.54
CA VAL A 48 -6.32 -21.69 -12.22
C VAL A 48 -6.23 -20.56 -11.18
N CYS A 49 -5.24 -19.68 -11.37
CA CYS A 49 -5.01 -18.52 -10.53
C CYS A 49 -5.15 -17.25 -11.37
N VAL A 50 -5.85 -16.25 -10.85
CA VAL A 50 -5.87 -14.89 -11.39
C VAL A 50 -5.25 -13.95 -10.37
N LEU A 51 -4.32 -13.13 -10.82
CA LEU A 51 -3.79 -12.03 -10.02
C LEU A 51 -4.47 -10.73 -10.42
N VAL A 52 -4.85 -9.95 -9.41
CA VAL A 52 -5.43 -8.63 -9.60
C VAL A 52 -4.58 -7.60 -8.87
N PHE A 53 -4.30 -6.50 -9.57
CA PHE A 53 -3.64 -5.35 -8.98
C PHE A 53 -4.70 -4.40 -8.43
N THR A 54 -4.57 -4.04 -7.15
CA THR A 54 -5.36 -2.99 -6.53
C THR A 54 -4.46 -1.76 -6.36
N SER A 55 -4.94 -0.57 -6.70
CA SER A 55 -4.17 0.66 -6.48
C SER A 55 -4.00 1.01 -5.00
N LEU A 56 -4.95 0.58 -4.17
CA LEU A 56 -4.99 0.88 -2.74
C LEU A 56 -5.46 -0.35 -1.96
N PHE A 57 -4.59 -0.85 -1.09
CA PHE A 57 -4.93 -1.84 -0.07
C PHE A 57 -4.66 -1.22 1.30
N ALA A 58 -5.64 -1.32 2.20
CA ALA A 58 -5.53 -0.83 3.56
C ALA A 58 -5.77 -1.96 4.55
N THR A 59 -4.99 -1.98 5.63
CA THR A 59 -5.15 -2.93 6.74
C THR A 59 -5.69 -2.16 7.95
N PRO A 60 -7.01 -2.09 8.16
CA PRO A 60 -7.60 -1.26 9.20
C PRO A 60 -7.11 -1.67 10.60
N ILE A 61 -6.89 -0.68 11.45
CA ILE A 61 -6.64 -0.90 12.88
C ILE A 61 -7.99 -0.81 13.60
N ASP A 62 -8.26 -1.74 14.52
CA ASP A 62 -9.53 -1.86 15.22
C ASP A 62 -9.67 -0.95 16.45
N HIS A 63 -8.64 -0.16 16.76
CA HIS A 63 -8.60 0.75 17.89
C HIS A 63 -7.97 2.10 17.54
N PRO A 64 -8.21 3.15 18.34
CA PRO A 64 -7.55 4.44 18.16
C PRO A 64 -6.03 4.34 18.35
N VAL A 65 -5.27 4.95 17.43
CA VAL A 65 -3.80 5.02 17.49
C VAL A 65 -3.37 6.44 17.20
N THR A 66 -2.42 6.96 17.97
CA THR A 66 -1.81 8.27 17.71
C THR A 66 -0.31 8.12 17.65
N VAL A 67 0.25 8.46 16.49
CA VAL A 67 1.69 8.39 16.24
C VAL A 67 2.20 9.72 15.74
N GLU A 68 3.41 10.07 16.13
CA GLU A 68 4.07 11.30 15.74
C GLU A 68 5.48 10.98 15.25
N CYS A 69 5.86 11.58 14.14
CA CYS A 69 7.11 11.30 13.45
C CYS A 69 7.71 12.56 12.82
N GLN A 70 9.04 12.60 12.68
CA GLN A 70 9.75 13.63 11.94
C GLN A 70 10.93 13.00 11.20
N ALA A 71 11.11 13.41 9.93
CA ALA A 71 12.15 12.93 9.02
C ALA A 71 12.01 11.47 8.55
N GLU A 72 12.11 10.48 9.44
CA GLU A 72 12.13 9.06 9.05
C GLU A 72 10.97 8.28 9.69
N ALA A 73 10.15 7.64 8.85
CA ALA A 73 8.98 6.89 9.29
C ALA A 73 9.37 5.68 10.15
N ASN A 74 8.86 5.63 11.38
CA ASN A 74 8.98 4.43 12.22
C ASN A 74 7.90 3.40 11.85
N GLU A 75 8.03 2.18 12.39
CA GLU A 75 7.11 1.07 12.10
C GLU A 75 5.66 1.40 12.44
N GLU A 76 5.41 2.07 13.57
CA GLU A 76 4.07 2.46 14.01
C GLU A 76 3.44 3.51 13.08
N PHE A 77 4.23 4.46 12.57
CA PHE A 77 3.79 5.44 11.59
C PHE A 77 3.41 4.78 10.27
N LEU A 78 4.24 3.85 9.79
CA LEU A 78 3.95 3.08 8.59
C LEU A 78 2.69 2.22 8.76
N GLN A 79 2.50 1.60 9.92
CA GLN A 79 1.31 0.83 10.23
C GLN A 79 0.04 1.70 10.17
N VAL A 80 0.09 2.92 10.72
CA VAL A 80 -1.05 3.85 10.64
C VAL A 80 -1.28 4.31 9.19
N VAL A 81 -0.23 4.61 8.42
CA VAL A 81 -0.35 4.97 7.00
C VAL A 81 -0.99 3.84 6.18
N ASP A 82 -0.56 2.60 6.40
CA ASP A 82 -1.10 1.40 5.75
C ASP A 82 -2.56 1.12 6.17
N ALA A 83 -3.03 1.64 7.30
CA ALA A 83 -4.41 1.51 7.76
C ALA A 83 -5.39 2.53 7.16
N ILE A 84 -4.88 3.57 6.49
CA ILE A 84 -5.70 4.65 5.91
C ILE A 84 -6.17 4.24 4.50
N PRO A 85 -7.49 4.11 4.23
CA PRO A 85 -8.02 3.80 2.91
C PRO A 85 -8.21 5.07 2.07
N SER A 86 -7.18 5.90 1.94
CA SER A 86 -7.19 7.12 1.12
C SER A 86 -5.78 7.49 0.66
N ASP A 87 -5.55 7.45 -0.65
CA ASP A 87 -4.27 7.85 -1.26
C ASP A 87 -3.90 9.28 -0.88
N GLN A 88 -4.87 10.21 -0.97
CA GLN A 88 -4.68 11.61 -0.60
C GLN A 88 -4.16 11.77 0.84
N ALA A 89 -4.73 11.04 1.79
CA ALA A 89 -4.30 11.13 3.19
C ALA A 89 -2.90 10.52 3.40
N ARG A 90 -2.60 9.41 2.73
CA ARG A 90 -1.27 8.80 2.75
C ARG A 90 -0.23 9.77 2.19
N ASP A 91 -0.50 10.36 1.03
CA ASP A 91 0.37 11.33 0.35
C ASP A 91 0.65 12.56 1.23
N ILE A 92 -0.38 13.14 1.86
CA ILE A 92 -0.19 14.28 2.77
C ILE A 92 0.78 13.92 3.91
N ALA A 93 0.63 12.72 4.49
CA ALA A 93 1.45 12.27 5.60
C ALA A 93 2.90 11.98 5.15
N THR A 94 3.08 11.24 4.06
CA THR A 94 4.41 10.83 3.58
C THR A 94 5.18 11.98 2.96
N ASP A 95 4.55 12.82 2.15
CA ASP A 95 5.23 13.96 1.51
C ASP A 95 5.69 14.98 2.55
N ALA A 96 4.86 15.26 3.56
CA ALA A 96 5.24 16.14 4.65
C ALA A 96 6.46 15.58 5.41
N LEU A 97 6.48 14.28 5.67
CA LEU A 97 7.59 13.63 6.37
C LEU A 97 8.89 13.64 5.54
N VAL A 98 8.81 13.36 4.24
CA VAL A 98 9.94 13.43 3.29
C VAL A 98 10.52 14.84 3.22
N LEU A 99 9.70 15.88 3.35
CA LEU A 99 10.15 17.27 3.43
C LEU A 99 10.79 17.64 4.79
N GLY A 100 10.91 16.67 5.71
CA GLY A 100 11.48 16.84 7.05
C GLY A 100 10.55 17.54 8.03
N LYS A 101 9.26 17.63 7.72
CA LYS A 101 8.26 18.21 8.63
C LYS A 101 7.88 17.20 9.70
N LYS A 102 7.34 17.73 10.80
CA LYS A 102 6.84 16.90 11.89
C LYS A 102 5.37 16.58 11.61
N VAL A 103 5.03 15.29 11.56
CA VAL A 103 3.70 14.80 11.20
C VAL A 103 3.14 14.00 12.37
N LYS A 104 1.91 14.33 12.79
CA LYS A 104 1.15 13.57 13.77
C LYS A 104 -0.10 13.01 13.09
N LEU A 105 -0.31 11.71 13.25
CA LEU A 105 -1.44 10.95 12.75
C LEU A 105 -2.26 10.50 13.95
N ALA A 106 -3.52 10.93 14.05
CA ALA A 106 -4.47 10.45 15.04
C ALA A 106 -5.57 9.66 14.32
N TYR A 107 -5.39 8.33 14.31
CA TYR A 107 -6.27 7.38 13.65
C TYR A 107 -7.37 6.91 14.60
N VAL A 108 -8.58 6.82 14.07
CA VAL A 108 -9.69 6.07 14.65
C VAL A 108 -10.34 5.23 13.56
N PRO A 109 -10.99 4.10 13.88
CA PRO A 109 -11.74 3.36 12.87
C PRO A 109 -12.74 4.28 12.14
N GLY A 110 -12.55 4.47 10.83
CA GLY A 110 -13.39 5.35 10.00
C GLY A 110 -12.88 6.78 9.81
N ALA A 111 -11.79 7.21 10.45
CA ALA A 111 -11.24 8.56 10.27
C ALA A 111 -9.75 8.70 10.61
N ILE A 112 -9.14 9.76 10.07
CA ILE A 112 -7.78 10.19 10.41
C ILE A 112 -7.74 11.71 10.56
N ASP A 113 -7.10 12.18 11.63
CA ASP A 113 -6.63 13.55 11.75
C ASP A 113 -5.11 13.60 11.50
N ILE A 114 -4.71 14.36 10.49
CA ILE A 114 -3.32 14.56 10.09
C ILE A 114 -2.92 15.97 10.47
N THR A 115 -1.96 16.10 11.38
CA THR A 115 -1.39 17.38 11.78
C THR A 115 0.04 17.49 11.27
N VAL A 116 0.30 18.44 10.39
CA VAL A 116 1.64 18.77 9.89
C VAL A 116 2.12 20.02 10.59
N THR A 117 3.26 19.95 11.27
CA THR A 117 3.94 21.10 11.88
C THR A 117 5.09 21.54 10.99
N GLU A 118 5.03 22.78 10.54
CA GLU A 118 6.02 23.45 9.71
C GLU A 118 7.24 23.88 10.55
N ARG A 119 8.34 24.29 9.89
CA ARG A 119 9.58 24.72 10.57
C ARG A 119 9.42 25.99 11.42
N ASP A 120 8.45 26.82 11.07
CA ASP A 120 8.12 28.05 11.82
C ASP A 120 7.21 27.77 13.03
N GLY A 121 6.84 26.51 13.27
CA GLY A 121 5.94 26.09 14.33
C GLY A 121 4.45 26.21 13.97
N SER A 122 4.10 26.69 12.78
CA SER A 122 2.72 26.70 12.31
C SER A 122 2.22 25.28 12.05
N GLN A 123 0.92 25.06 12.25
CA GLN A 123 0.29 23.75 12.11
C GLN A 123 -0.80 23.78 11.05
N ARG A 124 -0.84 22.74 10.22
CA ARG A 124 -1.94 22.44 9.30
C ARG A 124 -2.58 21.13 9.73
N CYS A 125 -3.88 21.18 10.02
CA CYS A 125 -4.68 20.01 10.32
C CYS A 125 -5.58 19.66 9.15
N SER A 126 -5.59 18.40 8.76
CA SER A 126 -6.48 17.81 7.77
C SER A 126 -7.21 16.64 8.39
N THR A 127 -8.54 16.66 8.35
CA THR A 127 -9.37 15.54 8.82
C THR A 127 -9.99 14.85 7.62
N LEU A 128 -9.85 13.53 7.54
CA LEU A 128 -10.55 12.71 6.56
C LEU A 128 -11.37 11.65 7.28
N LYS A 129 -12.56 11.37 6.73
CA LYS A 129 -13.48 10.34 7.20
C LYS A 129 -13.82 9.42 6.03
N TRP A 130 -13.98 8.13 6.32
CA TRP A 130 -14.46 7.13 5.38
C TRP A 130 -15.56 6.29 6.04
N ALA A 131 -16.39 5.66 5.21
CA ALA A 131 -17.51 4.81 5.62
C ALA A 131 -17.16 3.33 5.42
#